data_AF-A0A9D4PTU8-F1
#
_entry.id   AF-A0A9D4PTU8-F1
#
_cell.length_a   1.000
_cell.length_b   1.000
_cell.length_c   1.000
_cell.angle_alpha   90.00
_cell.angle_beta   90.00
_cell.angle_gamma   90.00
#
_symmetry.space_group_name_H-M   'P 1'
#
loop_
_entity.id
_entity.type
_entity.pdbx_description
1 polymer ?
#
loop_
_entity_poly.entity_id
_entity_poly.type
_entity_poly.pdbx_seq_one_letter_code
_entity_poly.pdbx_strand_id
1 'polypeptide(L)'
;MQPTVGHTRRVCRIIRSELLWQVRCFKDHLRIACSRKKEGQDWHRSYREWCKTSDATAEGLWRVVMPHLPKRKKTPQKEGQVLNLSNTQVPQAYTQLLAFGPKHCIEPVLNRAEKLATARTVSRQATDDEKARTRFAADIVQIHAFNDIESQLSIVVKKTMLLSGYVFSVA
;
A
#
# COMPACT_ATOMS: atom_id res chain seq x y z
N MET A 1 5.77 -1.77 -23.88
CA MET A 1 6.20 -2.63 -22.75
C MET A 1 4.97 -3.01 -21.92
N GLN A 2 4.62 -4.28 -21.80
CA GLN A 2 3.52 -4.71 -20.91
C GLN A 2 4.05 -4.93 -19.48
N PRO A 3 3.37 -4.43 -18.44
CA PRO A 3 3.82 -4.60 -17.06
C PRO A 3 3.76 -6.08 -16.64
N THR A 4 4.74 -6.51 -15.84
CA THR A 4 4.73 -7.86 -15.28
C THR A 4 3.58 -8.04 -14.29
N VAL A 5 3.03 -9.25 -14.19
CA VAL A 5 1.91 -9.57 -13.27
C VAL A 5 2.25 -9.24 -11.81
N GLY A 6 3.52 -9.42 -11.42
CA GLY A 6 4.00 -9.05 -10.09
C GLY A 6 3.93 -7.55 -9.84
N HIS A 7 4.32 -6.74 -10.83
CA HIS A 7 4.23 -5.29 -10.78
C HIS A 7 2.76 -4.84 -10.66
N THR A 8 1.87 -5.36 -11.52
CA THR A 8 0.43 -5.06 -11.45
C THR A 8 -0.16 -5.35 -10.07
N ARG A 9 0.14 -6.50 -9.45
CA ARG A 9 -0.36 -6.83 -8.10
C ARG A 9 0.16 -5.89 -7.03
N ARG A 10 1.41 -5.47 -7.14
CA ARG A 10 1.98 -4.48 -6.23
C ARG A 10 1.21 -3.16 -6.38
N VAL A 11 1.01 -2.70 -7.61
CA VAL A 11 0.22 -1.50 -7.92
C VAL A 11 -1.21 -1.61 -7.39
N CYS A 12 -1.90 -2.74 -7.61
CA CYS A 12 -3.26 -2.95 -7.09
C CYS A 12 -3.32 -2.87 -5.56
N ARG A 13 -2.33 -3.45 -4.87
CA ARG A 13 -2.23 -3.35 -3.40
C ARG A 13 -1.99 -1.92 -2.96
N ILE A 14 -1.11 -1.18 -3.65
CA ILE A 14 -0.85 0.23 -3.37
C ILE A 14 -2.15 1.04 -3.54
N ILE A 15 -2.83 0.89 -4.68
CA ILE A 15 -4.11 1.59 -4.95
C ILE A 15 -5.16 1.25 -3.89
N ARG A 16 -5.30 -0.03 -3.50
CA ARG A 16 -6.26 -0.41 -2.46
C ARG A 16 -5.89 0.18 -1.10
N SER A 17 -4.62 0.15 -0.72
CA SER A 17 -4.15 0.76 0.53
C SER A 17 -4.39 2.26 0.53
N GLU A 18 -4.12 2.93 -0.58
CA GLU A 18 -4.34 4.37 -0.76
C GLU A 18 -5.82 4.73 -0.65
N LEU A 19 -6.69 3.98 -1.32
CA LEU A 19 -8.14 4.16 -1.22
C LEU A 19 -8.63 4.02 0.24
N LEU A 20 -8.16 3.00 0.95
CA LEU A 20 -8.51 2.80 2.36
C LEU A 20 -7.95 3.90 3.27
N TRP A 21 -6.78 4.44 2.93
CA TRP A 21 -6.19 5.57 3.63
C TRP A 21 -7.04 6.84 3.43
N GLN A 22 -7.46 7.13 2.19
CA GLN A 22 -8.37 8.24 1.88
C GLN A 22 -9.69 8.15 2.65
N VAL A 23 -10.27 6.96 2.76
CA VAL A 23 -11.50 6.73 3.56
C VAL A 23 -11.27 7.05 5.04
N ARG A 24 -10.12 6.65 5.62
CA ARG A 24 -9.80 6.99 7.02
C ARG A 24 -9.66 8.48 7.21
N CYS A 25 -8.88 9.15 6.34
CA CYS A 25 -8.74 10.60 6.38
C CYS A 25 -10.09 11.29 6.28
N PHE A 26 -10.96 10.88 5.37
CA PHE A 26 -12.31 11.43 5.26
C PHE A 26 -13.11 11.25 6.57
N LYS A 27 -13.06 10.08 7.19
CA LYS A 27 -13.72 9.82 8.50
C LYS A 27 -13.15 10.68 9.62
N ASP A 28 -11.85 10.96 9.63
CA ASP A 28 -11.22 11.85 10.61
C ASP A 28 -11.69 13.30 10.42
N HIS A 29 -11.75 13.79 9.18
CA HIS A 29 -12.31 15.10 8.88
C HIS A 29 -13.79 15.20 9.26
N LEU A 30 -14.58 14.16 8.96
CA LEU A 30 -15.98 14.09 9.38
C LEU A 30 -16.11 14.13 10.90
N ARG A 31 -15.25 13.42 11.63
CA ARG A 31 -15.24 13.41 13.09
C ARG A 31 -14.98 14.81 13.64
N ILE A 32 -13.99 15.52 13.10
CA ILE A 32 -13.69 16.91 13.47
C ILE A 32 -14.87 17.82 13.15
N ALA A 33 -15.43 17.74 11.95
CA ALA A 33 -16.56 18.55 11.53
C ALA A 33 -17.82 18.33 12.40
N CYS A 34 -18.12 17.07 12.75
CA CYS A 34 -19.25 16.72 13.61
C CYS A 34 -19.00 17.15 15.06
N SER A 35 -17.77 17.05 15.57
CA SER A 35 -17.42 17.46 16.94
C SER A 35 -17.63 18.96 17.20
N ARG A 36 -17.65 19.78 16.14
CA ARG A 36 -17.91 21.22 16.23
C ARG A 36 -19.40 21.55 16.41
N LYS A 37 -20.31 20.64 16.03
CA LYS A 37 -21.75 20.80 16.25
C LYS A 37 -22.09 20.28 17.65
N LYS A 38 -21.94 21.14 18.65
CA LYS A 38 -22.09 20.77 20.07
C LYS A 38 -23.54 20.55 20.53
N GLU A 39 -24.56 20.84 19.72
CA GLU A 39 -25.96 20.77 20.13
C GLU A 39 -26.80 19.89 19.17
N GLY A 40 -27.31 18.77 19.70
CA GLY A 40 -28.26 17.86 19.03
C GLY A 40 -27.83 16.39 19.05
N GLN A 41 -28.71 15.45 19.42
CA GLN A 41 -28.43 14.00 19.38
C GLN A 41 -28.20 13.47 17.94
N ASP A 42 -28.61 14.22 16.92
CA ASP A 42 -28.64 13.75 15.53
C ASP A 42 -27.27 13.67 14.85
N TRP A 43 -26.25 14.42 15.30
CA TRP A 43 -24.94 14.42 14.64
C TRP A 43 -24.27 13.04 14.66
N HIS A 44 -24.47 12.26 15.72
CA HIS A 44 -23.88 10.94 15.84
C HIS A 44 -24.50 9.97 14.83
N ARG A 45 -25.82 10.11 14.56
CA ARG A 45 -26.51 9.35 13.53
C ARG A 45 -26.00 9.71 12.14
N SER A 46 -25.93 11.01 11.81
CA SER A 46 -25.42 11.48 10.52
C SER A 46 -23.96 11.06 10.29
N TYR A 47 -23.10 11.16 11.31
CA TYR A 47 -21.71 10.69 11.24
C TYR A 47 -21.64 9.21 10.90
N ARG A 48 -22.40 8.36 11.61
CA ARG A 48 -22.42 6.91 11.35
C ARG A 48 -22.93 6.59 9.95
N GLU A 49 -23.97 7.27 9.49
CA GLU A 49 -24.50 7.12 8.13
C GLU A 49 -23.45 7.51 7.08
N TRP A 50 -22.75 8.64 7.24
CA TRP A 50 -21.68 9.05 6.33
C TRP A 50 -20.45 8.12 6.35
N CYS A 51 -20.09 7.58 7.52
CA CYS A 51 -19.06 6.54 7.61
C CYS A 51 -19.47 5.29 6.82
N LYS A 52 -20.72 4.85 6.96
CA LYS A 52 -21.24 3.69 6.23
C LYS A 52 -21.25 3.95 4.71
N THR A 53 -21.68 5.13 4.29
CA THR A 53 -21.71 5.52 2.87
C THR A 53 -20.30 5.58 2.28
N SER A 54 -19.31 6.11 3.01
CA SER A 54 -17.92 6.17 2.52
C SER A 54 -17.29 4.79 2.37
N ASP A 55 -17.52 3.88 3.32
CA ASP A 55 -17.07 2.49 3.21
C ASP A 55 -17.71 1.76 2.01
N ALA A 56 -19.03 1.90 1.85
CA ALA A 56 -19.76 1.29 0.74
C ALA A 56 -19.31 1.85 -0.62
N THR A 57 -19.07 3.16 -0.71
CA THR A 57 -18.61 3.83 -1.93
C THR A 57 -17.20 3.38 -2.30
N ALA A 58 -16.28 3.31 -1.33
CA ALA A 58 -14.92 2.84 -1.58
C ALA A 58 -14.89 1.38 -2.07
N GLU A 59 -15.66 0.49 -1.45
CA GLU A 59 -15.77 -0.90 -1.91
C GLU A 59 -16.46 -0.99 -3.28
N GLY A 60 -17.47 -0.16 -3.55
CA GLY A 60 -18.10 -0.04 -4.87
C GLY A 60 -17.11 0.37 -5.96
N LEU A 61 -16.34 1.43 -5.72
CA LEU A 61 -15.27 1.88 -6.63
C LEU A 61 -14.23 0.78 -6.83
N TRP A 62 -13.84 0.07 -5.78
CA TRP A 62 -12.91 -1.05 -5.90
C TRP A 62 -13.47 -2.17 -6.80
N ARG A 63 -14.76 -2.51 -6.68
CA ARG A 63 -15.42 -3.50 -7.54
C ARG A 63 -15.52 -3.06 -8.99
N VAL A 64 -15.61 -1.75 -9.27
CA VAL A 64 -15.58 -1.22 -10.64
C VAL A 64 -14.17 -1.29 -11.22
N VAL A 65 -13.14 -0.98 -10.43
CA VAL A 65 -11.74 -0.98 -10.92
C VAL A 65 -11.18 -2.39 -11.09
N MET A 66 -11.52 -3.33 -10.18
CA MET A 66 -10.93 -4.68 -10.13
C MET A 66 -11.02 -5.47 -11.45
N PRO A 67 -12.14 -5.51 -12.18
CA PRO A 67 -12.27 -6.26 -13.43
C PRO A 67 -11.33 -5.77 -14.54
N HIS A 68 -10.98 -4.49 -14.54
CA HIS A 68 -10.06 -3.90 -15.51
C HIS A 68 -8.59 -4.17 -15.17
N LEU A 69 -8.31 -4.72 -13.99
CA LEU A 69 -6.96 -5.10 -13.61
C LEU A 69 -6.56 -6.42 -14.27
N PRO A 70 -5.32 -6.53 -14.78
CA PRO A 70 -4.80 -7.75 -15.42
C PRO A 70 -5.00 -8.99 -14.55
N LYS A 71 -5.84 -9.93 -15.01
CA LYS A 71 -6.04 -11.21 -14.33
C LYS A 71 -4.80 -12.10 -14.52
N ARG A 72 -4.31 -12.70 -13.44
CA ARG A 72 -3.19 -13.65 -13.51
C ARG A 72 -3.65 -14.90 -14.26
N LYS A 73 -3.12 -15.13 -15.47
CA LYS A 73 -2.98 -16.51 -15.97
C LYS A 73 -1.89 -17.15 -15.12
N LYS A 74 -2.22 -18.18 -14.33
CA LYS A 74 -1.21 -19.00 -13.64
C LYS A 74 -0.53 -19.82 -14.72
N THR A 75 0.47 -19.27 -15.39
CA THR A 75 1.39 -20.11 -16.16
C THR A 75 2.17 -20.93 -15.14
N PRO A 76 2.15 -22.28 -15.23
CA PRO A 76 3.05 -23.09 -14.43
C PRO A 76 4.47 -22.64 -14.75
N GLN A 77 5.18 -22.21 -13.71
CA GLN A 77 6.55 -21.76 -13.84
C GLN A 77 7.38 -23.00 -14.16
N LYS A 78 8.00 -23.04 -15.35
CA LYS A 78 8.89 -24.14 -15.72
C LYS A 78 10.03 -24.20 -14.70
N GLU A 79 10.36 -25.40 -14.25
CA GLU A 79 11.44 -25.68 -13.30
C GLU A 79 12.74 -25.01 -13.79
N GLY A 80 13.35 -24.18 -12.95
CA GLY A 80 14.62 -23.54 -13.26
C GLY A 80 15.78 -24.51 -13.02
N GLN A 81 16.77 -24.54 -13.91
CA GLN A 81 18.00 -25.29 -13.69
C GLN A 81 18.90 -24.51 -12.72
N VAL A 82 19.23 -25.12 -11.57
CA VAL A 82 20.18 -24.56 -10.61
C VAL A 82 21.58 -24.87 -11.09
N LEU A 83 22.33 -23.85 -11.52
CA LEU A 83 23.76 -23.95 -11.84
C LEU A 83 24.57 -23.69 -10.57
N ASN A 84 25.29 -24.72 -10.11
CA ASN A 84 26.18 -24.60 -8.97
C ASN A 84 27.57 -24.18 -9.46
N LEU A 85 28.03 -23.00 -9.04
CA LEU A 85 29.30 -22.41 -9.50
C LEU A 85 30.50 -22.88 -8.67
N SER A 86 30.27 -23.37 -7.46
CA SER A 86 31.29 -23.93 -6.59
C SER A 86 31.07 -25.45 -6.56
N ASN A 87 32.09 -26.25 -6.85
CA ASN A 87 32.04 -27.73 -6.83
C ASN A 87 31.67 -28.35 -5.45
N THR A 88 31.16 -27.56 -4.51
CA THR A 88 30.50 -27.97 -3.28
C THR A 88 29.20 -28.72 -3.55
N GLN A 89 29.02 -29.89 -2.95
CA GLN A 89 27.74 -30.60 -3.04
C GLN A 89 26.65 -29.87 -2.24
N VAL A 90 25.58 -29.49 -2.92
CA VAL A 90 24.38 -28.93 -2.27
C VAL A 90 23.44 -30.09 -1.91
N PRO A 91 23.02 -30.23 -0.64
CA PRO A 91 22.08 -31.29 -0.26
C PRO A 91 20.79 -31.22 -1.07
N GLN A 92 20.27 -32.38 -1.49
CA GLN A 92 19.15 -32.50 -2.43
C GLN A 92 17.88 -31.75 -1.99
N ALA A 93 17.64 -31.65 -0.68
CA ALA A 93 16.54 -30.89 -0.10
C ALA A 93 16.61 -29.40 -0.48
N TYR A 94 17.81 -28.82 -0.50
CA TYR A 94 18.00 -27.42 -0.92
C TYR A 94 17.93 -27.26 -2.42
N THR A 95 18.37 -28.25 -3.21
CA THR A 95 18.31 -28.22 -4.68
C THR A 95 16.86 -28.14 -5.19
N GLN A 96 15.95 -28.93 -4.59
CA GLN A 96 14.52 -28.88 -4.91
C GLN A 96 13.91 -27.52 -4.58
N LEU A 97 14.32 -26.92 -3.45
CA LEU A 97 13.83 -25.62 -3.02
C LEU A 97 14.36 -24.47 -3.92
N LEU A 98 15.64 -24.53 -4.28
CA LEU A 98 16.29 -23.56 -5.15
C LEU A 98 15.74 -23.61 -6.59
N ALA A 99 15.22 -24.75 -7.05
CA ALA A 99 14.59 -24.90 -8.36
C ALA A 99 13.33 -24.03 -8.54
N PHE A 100 12.64 -23.68 -7.45
CA PHE A 100 11.52 -22.73 -7.49
C PHE A 100 11.97 -21.28 -7.71
N GLY A 101 13.27 -21.01 -7.62
CA GLY A 101 13.90 -19.72 -7.84
C GLY A 101 14.08 -18.88 -6.58
N PRO A 102 14.76 -17.72 -6.69
CA PRO A 102 15.23 -16.92 -5.55
C PRO A 102 14.12 -16.36 -4.65
N LYS A 103 12.87 -16.36 -5.15
CA LYS A 103 11.69 -15.93 -4.38
C LYS A 103 11.19 -16.98 -3.39
N HIS A 104 11.65 -18.22 -3.55
CA HIS A 104 11.33 -19.37 -2.71
C HIS A 104 12.48 -19.77 -1.79
N CYS A 105 13.57 -18.98 -1.75
CA CYS A 105 14.52 -19.07 -0.67
C CYS A 105 13.75 -18.93 0.65
N ILE A 106 13.93 -19.90 1.55
CA ILE A 106 13.32 -19.89 2.88
C ILE A 106 13.72 -18.58 3.53
N GLU A 107 12.76 -17.67 3.75
CA GLU A 107 12.99 -16.56 4.66
C GLU A 107 13.30 -17.21 6.00
N PRO A 108 14.49 -16.98 6.59
CA PRO A 108 14.81 -17.59 7.87
C PRO A 108 13.72 -17.17 8.84
N VAL A 109 13.14 -18.15 9.55
CA VAL A 109 12.11 -17.90 10.56
C VAL A 109 12.79 -17.26 11.76
N LEU A 110 13.10 -15.97 11.61
CA LEU A 110 13.73 -15.14 12.62
C LEU A 110 12.65 -14.51 13.48
N ASN A 111 12.85 -14.52 14.79
CA ASN A 111 12.01 -13.77 15.70
C ASN A 111 12.16 -12.25 15.44
N ARG A 112 11.24 -11.43 15.98
CA ARG A 112 11.22 -9.98 15.69
C ARG A 112 12.53 -9.27 16.12
N ALA A 113 13.15 -9.73 17.19
CA ALA A 113 14.42 -9.18 17.68
C ALA A 113 15.59 -9.55 16.75
N GLU A 114 15.62 -10.79 16.25
CA GLU A 114 16.60 -11.30 15.30
C GLU A 114 16.50 -10.59 13.95
N LYS A 115 15.28 -10.39 13.41
CA LYS A 115 15.09 -9.61 12.18
C LYS A 115 15.70 -8.21 12.29
N LEU A 116 15.51 -7.58 13.45
CA LEU A 116 16.03 -6.24 13.72
C LEU A 116 17.55 -6.25 13.94
N ALA A 117 18.09 -7.29 14.59
CA ALA A 117 19.53 -7.50 14.72
C ALA A 117 20.20 -7.72 13.35
N THR A 118 19.63 -8.58 12.50
CA THR A 118 20.13 -8.83 11.13
C THR A 118 20.11 -7.55 10.31
N ALA A 119 19.01 -6.78 10.34
CA ALA A 119 18.93 -5.50 9.63
C ALA A 119 20.01 -4.51 10.11
N ARG A 120 20.29 -4.44 11.42
CA ARG A 120 21.36 -3.61 11.98
C ARG A 120 22.75 -4.09 11.55
N THR A 121 22.99 -5.39 11.53
CA THR A 121 24.28 -5.97 11.09
C THR A 121 24.53 -5.67 9.61
N VAL A 122 23.53 -5.88 8.75
CA VAL A 122 23.62 -5.55 7.31
C VAL A 122 23.85 -4.05 7.11
N SER A 123 23.13 -3.20 7.84
CA SER A 123 23.32 -1.74 7.77
C SER A 123 24.71 -1.28 8.24
N ARG A 124 25.33 -1.98 9.19
CA ARG A 124 26.70 -1.69 9.65
C ARG A 124 27.77 -2.11 8.64
N GLN A 125 27.50 -3.16 7.86
CA GLN A 125 28.40 -3.67 6.84
C GLN A 125 28.30 -2.91 5.51
N ALA A 126 27.24 -2.12 5.31
CA ALA A 126 27.10 -1.25 4.15
C ALA A 126 28.23 -0.21 4.11
N THR A 127 28.76 0.05 2.92
CA THR A 127 29.75 1.11 2.70
C THR A 127 29.14 2.49 2.93
N ASP A 128 29.96 3.53 3.20
CA ASP A 128 29.43 4.87 3.49
C ASP A 128 28.62 5.46 2.31
N ASP A 129 28.97 5.10 1.07
CA ASP A 129 28.21 5.46 -0.14
C ASP A 129 26.83 4.79 -0.20
N GLU A 130 26.69 3.58 0.35
CA GLU A 130 25.42 2.84 0.40
C GLU A 130 24.55 3.27 1.59
N LYS A 131 25.18 3.71 2.69
CA LYS A 131 24.47 4.23 3.88
C LYS A 131 23.60 5.44 3.53
N ALA A 132 24.05 6.32 2.64
CA ALA A 132 23.25 7.45 2.17
C ALA A 132 21.93 6.99 1.49
N ARG A 133 21.98 5.93 0.69
CA ARG A 133 20.79 5.40 -0.02
C ARG A 133 19.82 4.67 0.91
N THR A 134 20.33 4.03 1.96
CA THR A 134 19.50 3.30 2.94
C THR A 134 18.80 4.22 3.94
N ARG A 135 19.35 5.40 4.27
CA ARG A 135 18.68 6.42 5.11
C ARG A 135 17.45 7.03 4.42
N PHE A 136 17.54 7.30 3.11
CA PHE A 136 16.43 7.81 2.31
C PHE A 136 15.18 6.91 2.35
N ALA A 137 15.33 5.59 2.43
CA ALA A 137 14.18 4.68 2.50
C ALA A 137 13.41 4.77 3.84
N ALA A 138 14.06 5.22 4.91
CA ALA A 138 13.42 5.44 6.21
C ALA A 138 12.71 6.81 6.26
N ASP A 139 13.33 7.85 5.67
CA ASP A 139 12.82 9.24 5.74
C ASP A 139 11.75 9.55 4.66
N ILE A 140 11.83 8.93 3.47
CA ILE A 140 10.80 9.05 2.39
C ILE A 140 9.43 8.56 2.87
N VAL A 141 9.38 7.60 3.80
CA VAL A 141 8.13 7.10 4.41
C VAL A 141 7.46 8.18 5.27
N GLN A 142 8.23 9.13 5.82
CA GLN A 142 7.69 10.20 6.67
C GLN A 142 7.30 11.46 5.87
N ILE A 143 8.03 11.83 4.82
CA ILE A 143 7.87 13.13 4.14
C ILE A 143 6.80 13.11 3.02
N HIS A 144 6.63 12.00 2.28
CA HIS A 144 5.57 11.90 1.26
C HIS A 144 4.14 11.87 1.84
N ALA A 145 4.01 11.66 3.15
CA ALA A 145 2.72 11.68 3.83
C ALA A 145 2.12 13.08 4.03
N PHE A 146 2.87 14.17 3.77
CA PHE A 146 2.41 15.51 4.14
C PHE A 146 2.04 16.41 2.94
N ASN A 147 2.82 16.40 1.85
CA ASN A 147 2.66 17.38 0.78
C ASN A 147 1.70 16.96 -0.35
N ASP A 148 1.39 15.66 -0.52
CA ASP A 148 0.45 15.20 -1.55
C ASP A 148 -1.03 15.37 -1.13
N ILE A 149 -1.28 15.59 0.17
CA ILE A 149 -2.62 15.67 0.76
C ILE A 149 -3.30 17.01 0.43
N GLU A 150 -2.57 18.13 0.51
CA GLU A 150 -3.14 19.45 0.24
C GLU A 150 -3.51 19.64 -1.25
N SER A 151 -2.67 19.12 -2.15
CA SER A 151 -2.88 19.24 -3.59
C SER A 151 -4.09 18.41 -4.07
N GLN A 152 -4.25 17.17 -3.55
CA GLN A 152 -5.36 16.31 -3.96
C GLN A 152 -6.68 16.65 -3.29
N LEU A 153 -6.69 17.12 -2.04
CA LEU A 153 -7.92 17.62 -1.40
C LEU A 153 -8.50 18.84 -2.11
N SER A 154 -7.65 19.76 -2.60
CA SER A 154 -8.07 20.91 -3.41
C SER A 154 -8.80 20.49 -4.68
N ILE A 155 -8.32 19.44 -5.37
CA ILE A 155 -8.90 18.95 -6.62
C ILE A 155 -10.21 18.20 -6.36
N VAL A 156 -10.24 17.32 -5.35
CA VAL A 156 -11.44 16.53 -5.02
C VAL A 156 -12.57 17.42 -4.49
N VAL A 157 -12.29 18.41 -3.64
CA VAL A 157 -13.30 19.36 -3.15
C VAL A 157 -13.88 20.19 -4.30
N LYS A 158 -13.04 20.73 -5.19
CA LYS A 158 -13.53 21.48 -6.37
C LYS A 158 -14.40 20.63 -7.29
N LYS A 159 -14.02 19.36 -7.52
CA LYS A 159 -14.77 18.47 -8.41
C LYS A 159 -16.08 17.99 -7.80
N THR A 160 -16.12 17.81 -6.48
CA THR A 160 -17.33 17.39 -5.76
C THR A 160 -18.31 18.54 -5.60
N MET A 161 -17.82 19.78 -5.41
CA MET A 161 -18.68 20.98 -5.43
C MET A 161 -19.31 21.20 -6.81
N LEU A 162 -18.56 21.03 -7.91
CA LEU A 162 -19.08 21.16 -9.28
C LEU A 162 -20.12 20.09 -9.63
N LEU A 163 -19.96 18.85 -9.14
CA LEU A 163 -20.90 17.76 -9.42
C LEU A 163 -22.18 17.82 -8.56
N SER A 164 -22.18 18.54 -7.44
CA SER A 164 -23.33 18.60 -6.54
C SER A 164 -24.37 19.67 -6.88
N GLY A 165 -24.09 20.59 -7.82
CA GLY A 165 -25.04 21.65 -8.19
C GLY A 165 -25.47 22.55 -7.03
N TYR A 166 -24.77 22.53 -5.88
CA TYR A 166 -25.10 23.37 -4.73
C TYR A 166 -24.55 24.78 -4.95
N VAL A 167 -25.42 25.64 -5.49
CA VAL A 167 -25.33 27.09 -5.36
C VAL A 167 -25.45 27.41 -3.87
N PHE A 168 -24.32 27.68 -3.19
CA PHE A 168 -24.37 28.49 -1.97
C PHE A 168 -24.66 29.93 -2.41
N SER A 169 -25.95 30.26 -2.51
CA SER A 169 -26.38 31.66 -2.49
C SER A 169 -26.19 32.13 -1.05
N VAL A 170 -25.11 32.87 -0.83
CA VAL A 170 -24.89 33.61 0.40
C VAL A 170 -25.83 34.81 0.34
N ALA A 171 -26.90 34.76 1.15
CA ALA A 171 -27.69 35.92 1.53
C ALA A 171 -27.15 36.48 2.84
#